data_AF-A0A0F9EYT4-F1
#
_entry.id   AF-A0A0F9EYT4-F1
#
_cell.length_a   1.000
_cell.length_b   1.000
_cell.length_c   1.000
_cell.angle_alpha   90.00
_cell.angle_beta   90.00
_cell.angle_gamma   90.00
#
_symmetry.space_group_name_H-M   'P 1'
#
loop_
_entity.id
_entity.type
_entity.pdbx_description
1 polymer ?
#
loop_
_entity_poly.entity_id
_entity_poly.type
_entity_poly.pdbx_seq_one_letter_code
_entity_poly.pdbx_strand_id
1 'polypeptide(L)'
;FVSRKTDPFKDRSPDAVVLVITVDSPEGRRLVVTKEYRVPIGGCEYGFPAGLIDSGMTIEETVKKELKEETGLDLVKIIGKSNTDVSSAGLSALPARASRHGSESGLRK
;
A
#
# COMPACT_ATOMS: atom_id res chain seq x y z
N PHE A 1 -19.85 6.28 -8.14
CA PHE A 1 -18.45 6.71 -8.29
C PHE A 1 -18.04 6.47 -9.75
N VAL A 2 -17.66 7.52 -10.48
CA VAL A 2 -17.26 7.44 -11.89
C VAL A 2 -15.84 7.95 -12.00
N SER A 3 -14.94 7.13 -12.55
CA SER A 3 -13.58 7.57 -12.85
C SER A 3 -13.61 8.60 -13.98
N ARG A 4 -12.98 9.76 -13.76
CA ARG A 4 -12.82 10.81 -14.78
C ARG A 4 -11.58 10.60 -15.67
N LYS A 5 -10.87 9.48 -15.52
CA LYS A 5 -9.75 9.11 -16.39
C LYS A 5 -10.28 8.59 -17.72
N THR A 6 -9.63 8.99 -18.82
CA THR A 6 -9.95 8.57 -20.20
C THR A 6 -9.77 7.08 -20.42
N ASP A 7 -8.89 6.43 -19.64
CA ASP A 7 -8.82 4.98 -19.51
C ASP A 7 -8.64 4.66 -18.02
N PRO A 8 -9.70 4.26 -17.30
CA PRO A 8 -9.59 3.96 -15.88
C PRO A 8 -8.78 2.71 -15.60
N PHE A 9 -8.44 1.86 -16.58
CA PHE A 9 -7.79 0.57 -16.36
C PHE A 9 -6.33 0.52 -16.83
N LYS A 10 -5.82 1.57 -17.48
CA LYS A 10 -4.42 1.67 -17.90
C LYS A 10 -3.48 1.91 -16.72
N ASP A 11 -2.40 1.12 -16.63
CA ASP A 11 -1.32 1.21 -15.62
C ASP A 11 -1.82 1.37 -14.18
N ARG A 12 -2.41 0.32 -13.61
CA ARG A 12 -2.69 0.26 -12.17
C ARG A 12 -1.62 -0.56 -11.44
N SER A 13 -0.44 0.03 -11.30
CA SER A 13 0.45 -0.38 -10.21
C SER A 13 -0.27 -0.14 -8.88
N PRO A 14 -0.21 -1.07 -7.91
CA PRO A 14 -0.80 -0.84 -6.60
C PRO A 14 -0.14 0.36 -5.92
N ASP A 15 -0.94 1.14 -5.19
CA ASP A 15 -0.43 2.24 -4.34
C ASP A 15 0.05 1.73 -2.96
N ALA A 16 -0.39 0.53 -2.57
CA ALA A 16 -0.18 -0.04 -1.24
C ALA A 16 -0.21 -1.57 -1.26
N VAL A 17 0.29 -2.17 -0.19
CA VAL A 17 0.21 -3.61 0.08
C VAL A 17 -0.53 -3.88 1.39
N VAL A 18 -1.22 -5.01 1.43
CA VAL A 18 -1.77 -5.61 2.66
C VAL A 18 -1.11 -6.97 2.82
N LEU A 19 -0.59 -7.26 4.01
CA LEU A 19 0.20 -8.45 4.27
C LEU A 19 -0.62 -9.47 5.07
N VAL A 20 -0.85 -10.64 4.46
CA VAL A 20 -1.41 -11.81 5.16
C VAL A 20 -0.24 -12.70 5.60
N ILE A 21 0.13 -12.62 6.88
CA ILE A 21 1.33 -13.27 7.41
C ILE A 21 0.95 -14.42 8.32
N THR A 22 1.50 -15.60 8.03
CA THR A 22 1.41 -16.76 8.92
C THR A 22 2.75 -17.05 9.56
N VAL A 23 2.74 -17.30 10.87
CA VAL A 23 3.91 -17.74 11.64
C VAL A 23 3.61 -19.08 12.30
N ASP A 24 4.58 -19.98 12.33
CA ASP A 24 4.44 -21.23 13.07
C ASP A 24 4.84 -20.98 14.54
N SER A 25 3.99 -21.43 15.47
CA SER A 25 4.21 -21.38 16.92
C SER A 25 4.16 -22.79 17.51
N PRO A 26 4.63 -23.02 18.75
CA PRO A 26 4.51 -24.32 19.41
C PRO A 26 3.05 -24.84 19.48
N GLU A 27 2.07 -23.93 19.50
CA GLU A 27 0.64 -24.27 19.53
C GLU A 27 0.02 -24.37 18.12
N GLY A 28 0.83 -24.29 17.07
CA GLY A 28 0.40 -24.38 15.67
C GLY A 28 0.57 -23.08 14.88
N ARG A 29 0.04 -23.06 13.65
CA ARG A 29 0.14 -21.90 12.76
C ARG A 29 -0.77 -20.76 13.23
N ARG A 30 -0.22 -19.55 13.31
CA ARG A 30 -0.90 -18.32 13.73
C ARG A 30 -0.93 -17.30 12.59
N LEU A 31 -1.93 -16.41 12.64
CA LEU A 31 -2.05 -15.27 11.75
C LEU A 31 -1.58 -14.01 12.50
N VAL A 32 -0.76 -13.19 11.86
CA VAL A 32 -0.32 -11.91 12.44
C VAL A 32 -1.34 -10.83 12.07
N VAL A 33 -1.74 -10.05 13.07
CA VAL A 33 -2.64 -8.90 12.95
C VAL A 33 -2.06 -7.72 13.71
N THR A 34 -2.32 -6.50 13.24
CA THR A 34 -2.03 -5.26 13.97
C THR A 34 -3.19 -4.92 14.90
N LYS A 35 -2.90 -4.20 15.98
CA LYS A 35 -3.89 -3.67 16.92
C LYS A 35 -3.60 -2.20 17.14
N GLU A 36 -4.45 -1.32 16.63
CA GLU A 36 -4.24 0.13 16.67
C GLU A 36 -5.34 0.82 17.46
N TYR A 37 -4.95 1.66 18.41
CA TYR A 37 -5.93 2.50 19.11
C TYR A 37 -6.32 3.70 18.26
N ARG A 38 -7.60 3.81 17.92
CA ARG A 38 -8.16 4.88 17.10
C ARG A 38 -8.98 5.80 18.00
N VAL A 39 -8.44 7.00 18.27
CA VAL A 39 -9.08 8.02 19.11
C VAL A 39 -10.54 8.31 18.71
N PRO A 40 -10.90 8.45 17.41
CA PRO A 40 -12.28 8.75 17.02
C PRO A 40 -13.30 7.68 17.44
N ILE A 41 -12.88 6.41 17.55
CA ILE A 41 -13.74 5.31 17.98
C ILE A 41 -13.56 4.96 19.47
N GLY A 42 -12.63 5.62 20.17
CA GLY A 42 -12.32 5.35 21.58
C GLY A 42 -11.87 3.91 21.85
N GLY A 43 -11.29 3.23 20.86
CA GLY A 43 -11.10 1.78 20.89
C GLY A 43 -10.00 1.29 19.95
N CYS A 44 -9.74 -0.02 20.01
CA CYS A 44 -8.75 -0.66 19.16
C CYS A 44 -9.41 -1.25 17.90
N GLU A 45 -8.78 -1.01 16.76
CA GLU A 45 -9.03 -1.70 15.50
C GLU A 45 -8.03 -2.83 15.34
N TYR A 46 -8.49 -3.95 14.80
CA TYR A 46 -7.63 -5.06 14.37
C TYR A 46 -7.54 -5.05 12.85
N GLY A 47 -6.32 -5.12 12.34
CA GLY A 47 -6.06 -5.09 10.90
C GLY A 47 -4.96 -6.06 10.50
N PHE A 48 -4.69 -6.10 9.20
CA PHE A 48 -3.47 -6.70 8.69
C PHE A 48 -2.37 -5.63 8.62
N PRO A 49 -1.10 -6.02 8.79
CA PRO A 49 0.00 -5.13 8.46
C PRO A 49 -0.13 -4.63 7.02
N ALA A 50 0.08 -3.34 6.79
CA ALA A 50 -0.19 -2.72 5.50
C ALA A 50 0.59 -1.42 5.34
N GLY A 51 1.05 -1.12 4.13
CA GLY A 51 1.80 0.11 3.89
C GLY A 51 1.77 0.56 2.44
N LEU A 52 2.08 1.84 2.24
CA LEU A 52 2.17 2.45 0.91
C LEU A 52 3.45 2.01 0.21
N ILE A 53 3.39 1.88 -1.11
CA ILE A 53 4.58 1.59 -1.91
C ILE A 53 5.28 2.92 -2.21
N ASP A 54 6.50 3.06 -1.69
CA ASP A 54 7.34 4.24 -1.95
C ASP A 54 7.79 4.28 -3.42
N SER A 55 7.97 5.49 -3.96
CA SER A 55 8.40 5.68 -5.35
C SER A 55 9.73 4.99 -5.63
N GLY A 56 9.74 4.06 -6.59
CA GLY A 56 10.92 3.31 -6.99
C GLY A 56 11.21 2.06 -6.15
N MET A 57 10.40 1.78 -5.12
CA MET A 57 10.45 0.49 -4.42
C MET A 57 9.67 -0.59 -5.17
N THR A 58 10.21 -1.80 -5.13
CA THR A 58 9.48 -3.01 -5.52
C THR A 58 8.48 -3.41 -4.43
N ILE A 59 7.47 -4.19 -4.80
CA ILE A 59 6.47 -4.74 -3.86
C ILE A 59 7.17 -5.51 -2.74
N GLU A 60 8.19 -6.30 -3.06
CA GLU A 60 8.94 -7.11 -2.11
C GLU A 60 9.74 -6.27 -1.12
N GLU A 61 10.35 -5.17 -1.57
CA GLU A 61 11.05 -4.24 -0.69
C GLU A 61 10.08 -3.58 0.29
N THR A 62 8.92 -3.12 -0.19
CA THR A 62 7.86 -2.58 0.66
C THR A 62 7.37 -3.64 1.66
N VAL A 63 7.04 -4.86 1.22
CA VAL A 63 6.61 -5.94 2.12
C VAL A 63 7.64 -6.22 3.21
N LYS A 64 8.94 -6.26 2.87
CA LYS A 64 9.99 -6.50 3.85
C LYS A 64 10.11 -5.35 4.87
N LYS A 65 10.01 -4.11 4.41
CA LYS A 65 10.05 -2.90 5.25
C LYS A 65 8.88 -2.86 6.21
N GLU A 66 7.64 -2.90 5.70
CA GLU A 66 6.42 -2.78 6.50
C GLU A 66 6.28 -3.95 7.49
N LEU A 67 6.61 -5.18 7.08
CA LEU A 67 6.64 -6.33 8.01
C LEU A 67 7.55 -6.06 9.20
N LYS A 68 8.74 -5.50 8.95
CA LYS A 68 9.72 -5.23 10.00
C LYS A 68 9.28 -4.08 10.90
N GLU A 69 8.79 -2.99 10.32
CA GLU A 69 8.39 -1.78 11.04
C GLU A 69 7.16 -2.03 11.94
N GLU A 70 6.14 -2.75 11.45
CA GLU A 70 4.89 -2.92 12.18
C GLU A 70 4.87 -4.13 13.12
N THR A 71 5.67 -5.17 12.82
CA THR A 71 5.62 -6.44 13.57
C THR A 71 6.96 -6.86 14.19
N GLY A 72 8.08 -6.27 13.74
CA GLY A 72 9.43 -6.69 14.14
C GLY A 72 9.93 -7.98 13.48
N LEU A 73 9.08 -8.67 12.71
CA LEU A 73 9.42 -9.95 12.06
C LEU A 73 10.26 -9.76 10.80
N ASP A 74 11.00 -10.80 10.42
CA ASP A 74 11.79 -10.84 9.18
C ASP A 74 11.11 -11.71 8.12
N LEU A 75 11.13 -11.22 6.88
CA LEU A 75 10.53 -11.94 5.75
C LEU A 75 11.33 -13.20 5.43
N VAL A 76 10.68 -14.37 5.57
CA VAL A 76 11.26 -15.67 5.20
C VAL A 76 10.94 -16.02 3.75
N LYS A 77 9.67 -15.94 3.37
CA LYS A 77 9.20 -16.32 2.02
C LYS A 77 7.86 -15.69 1.70
N ILE A 78 7.72 -15.21 0.45
CA ILE A 78 6.43 -14.84 -0.13
C ILE A 78 5.89 -16.07 -0.86
N ILE A 79 4.71 -16.55 -0.45
CA ILE A 79 4.08 -17.76 -1.00
C ILE A 79 3.06 -17.46 -2.12
N GLY A 80 2.64 -16.20 -2.24
CA GLY A 80 1.69 -15.77 -3.25
C GLY A 80 1.51 -14.26 -3.25
N LYS A 81 0.94 -13.75 -4.33
CA LYS A 81 0.52 -12.36 -4.50
C LYS A 81 -0.85 -12.37 -5.15
N SER A 82 -1.79 -11.60 -4.61
CA SER A 82 -3.08 -11.38 -5.27
C SER A 82 -2.91 -10.44 -6.47
N ASN A 83 -3.95 -10.38 -7.30
CA ASN A 83 -4.10 -9.27 -8.24
C ASN A 83 -4.34 -7.96 -7.48
N THR A 84 -4.15 -6.82 -8.13
CA THR A 84 -4.43 -5.51 -7.55
C THR A 84 -5.91 -5.39 -7.21
N ASP A 85 -6.22 -5.22 -5.93
CA ASP A 85 -7.57 -5.01 -5.42
C ASP A 85 -7.79 -3.54 -5.03
N VAL A 86 -9.05 -3.10 -5.08
CA VAL A 86 -9.45 -1.76 -4.62
C VAL A 86 -10.17 -1.93 -3.27
N SER A 87 -9.42 -1.80 -2.18
CA SER A 87 -9.93 -2.06 -0.83
C SER A 87 -10.81 -0.94 -0.29
N SER A 88 -10.76 0.27 -0.86
CA SER A 88 -11.62 1.39 -0.48
C SER A 88 -11.89 2.32 -1.67
N ALA A 89 -12.98 3.08 -1.61
CA ALA A 89 -13.33 4.08 -2.62
C ALA A 89 -12.40 5.33 -2.63
N GLY A 90 -11.32 5.32 -1.83
CA GLY A 90 -10.31 6.37 -1.75
C GLY A 90 -10.29 7.11 -0.41
N LEU A 91 -9.24 6.85 0.37
CA LEU A 91 -8.67 7.65 1.48
C LEU A 91 -7.27 7.00 1.69
N SER A 92 -6.09 7.57 1.46
CA SER A 92 -5.62 8.90 1.11
C SER A 92 -4.18 8.75 0.58
N ALA A 93 -3.96 8.84 -0.74
CA ALA A 93 -2.63 9.11 -1.29
C ALA A 93 -2.53 10.63 -1.50
N LEU A 94 -1.50 11.27 -0.94
CA LEU A 94 -1.21 12.68 -1.23
C LEU A 94 -1.17 12.87 -2.75
N PRO A 95 -1.74 13.96 -3.30
CA PRO A 95 -1.69 14.17 -4.73
C PRO A 95 -0.22 14.24 -5.15
N ALA A 96 0.18 13.34 -6.05
CA ALA A 96 1.46 13.39 -6.72
C ALA A 96 1.70 14.83 -7.18
N ARG A 97 2.79 15.44 -6.70
CA ARG A 97 3.14 16.82 -6.98
C ARG A 97 3.27 16.95 -8.50
N ALA A 98 2.32 17.65 -9.13
CA ALA A 98 2.32 17.86 -10.57
C ALA A 98 3.65 18.54 -10.97
N SER A 99 4.51 17.79 -11.66
CA SER A 99 5.67 18.37 -12.34
C SER A 99 5.13 19.27 -13.45
N ARG A 100 5.27 20.58 -13.27
CA ARG A 100 4.93 21.55 -14.32
C ARG A 100 5.99 21.44 -15.41
N HIS A 101 5.70 20.70 -16.47
CA HIS A 101 6.41 20.88 -17.74
C HIS A 101 5.78 22.06 -18.47
N GLY A 102 6.41 23.23 -18.34
CA GLY A 102 6.08 24.39 -19.15
C GLY A 102 6.69 24.22 -20.54
N SER A 103 5.85 23.90 -21.52
CA SER A 103 6.15 24.12 -22.93
C SER A 103 5.47 25.43 -23.35
N GLU A 104 6.24 26.51 -23.51
CA GLU A 104 5.81 27.65 -24.30
C GLU A 104 6.67 27.72 -25.56
N SER A 105 6.06 27.32 -26.66
CA SER A 105 6.52 27.57 -28.02
C SER A 105 6.11 28.97 -28.45
N GLY A 106 7.08 29.80 -28.83
CA GLY A 106 6.95 30.76 -29.91
C GLY A 106 6.70 32.22 -29.53
N LEU A 107 7.70 33.06 -29.76
CA LEU A 107 7.50 34.30 -30.51
C LEU A 107 8.82 34.75 -31.16
N ARG A 108 8.77 34.97 -32.49
CA ARG A 108 9.82 35.64 -33.26
C ARG A 108 9.86 37.13 -32.90
N LYS A 109 11.04 37.69 -32.68
CA LYS A 109 11.73 38.67 -33.55
C LYS A 109 13.21 38.69 -33.16
#